data_AF-A0AAJ6E7K8-F1
#
_entry.id   AF-A0AAJ6E7K8-F1
#
_cell.length_a   1.000
_cell.length_b   1.000
_cell.length_c   1.000
_cell.angle_alpha   90.00
_cell.angle_beta   90.00
_cell.angle_gamma   90.00
#
_symmetry.space_group_name_H-M   'P 1'
#
loop_
_entity.id
_entity.type
_entity.pdbx_description
1 polymer ?
#
loop_
_entity_poly.entity_id
_entity_poly.type
_entity_poly.pdbx_seq_one_letter_code
_entity_poly.pdbx_strand_id
1 'polypeptide(L)'
;METRAPYVLIGAFVLAAILVVFGFVYWLNNTGGIGPRATYRVQFQGPVPGLLVGAGVLFNGIRVGEVTELGLAPDNPRFVSATISVASATPVRADTKVGLDFQGLTGVPVVALEGGTIAARPGEPLILIAEAGAGQSMTQAARDALRRVDSVLEDNAGPLKDTIANFKTFSDGLARNAGKLDGIVAGLEKMTGGGAPAQKITYDLRAPQDLGPVGKALSASLAIPEPTAVAMLQTQRMLFSPVPDIPGFAEFLWADSIPKLVQARLIDSFENLDIAHAPLRTTDLGQADYQLLIDIRRFRIAAEGEPRAEIGLSVRIVDKNGKVIASRLVEASEKLDKIEPTAAVAAFDAAFGRIAKELVGWTVQAV
;
A
#
# COMPACT_ATOMS: atom_id res chain seq x y z
N MET A 1 -122.60 -32.28 -19.12
CA MET A 1 -122.50 -33.71 -18.74
C MET A 1 -121.89 -34.42 -19.93
N GLU A 2 -120.73 -35.08 -19.92
CA GLU A 2 -119.83 -35.56 -18.86
C GLU A 2 -118.40 -35.03 -19.11
N THR A 3 -117.78 -34.48 -18.07
CA THR A 3 -116.33 -34.32 -17.96
C THR A 3 -115.79 -35.60 -17.31
N ARG A 4 -115.13 -36.47 -18.07
CA ARG A 4 -114.25 -37.50 -17.49
C ARG A 4 -112.82 -37.21 -17.93
N ALA A 5 -112.00 -36.89 -16.94
CA ALA A 5 -110.61 -36.54 -17.10
C ALA A 5 -109.83 -37.65 -17.81
N PRO A 6 -108.86 -37.34 -18.68
CA PRO A 6 -108.04 -38.35 -19.32
C PRO A 6 -107.00 -38.87 -18.33
N TYR A 7 -107.40 -39.80 -17.45
CA TYR A 7 -106.51 -40.43 -16.45
C TYR A 7 -105.28 -41.07 -17.09
N VAL A 8 -105.40 -41.56 -18.33
CA VAL A 8 -104.29 -42.09 -19.12
C VAL A 8 -103.24 -41.02 -19.45
N LEU A 9 -103.67 -39.79 -19.76
CA LEU A 9 -102.76 -38.68 -20.10
C LEU A 9 -101.99 -38.21 -18.87
N ILE A 10 -102.67 -38.15 -17.71
CA ILE A 10 -102.04 -37.79 -16.43
C ILE A 10 -101.06 -38.88 -15.99
N GLY A 11 -101.43 -40.16 -16.12
CA GLY A 11 -100.55 -41.29 -15.83
C GLY A 11 -99.30 -41.31 -16.71
N ALA A 12 -99.44 -41.04 -18.02
CA ALA A 12 -98.32 -40.96 -18.95
C ALA A 12 -97.36 -39.80 -18.62
N PHE A 13 -97.89 -38.64 -18.23
CA PHE A 13 -97.08 -37.50 -17.83
C PHE A 13 -96.27 -37.77 -16.55
N VAL A 14 -96.89 -38.38 -15.54
CA VAL A 14 -96.18 -38.73 -14.29
C VAL A 14 -95.07 -39.75 -14.56
N LEU A 15 -95.32 -40.76 -15.39
CA LEU A 15 -94.29 -41.73 -15.80
C LEU A 15 -93.14 -41.07 -16.55
N ALA A 16 -93.43 -40.14 -17.47
CA ALA A 16 -92.41 -39.37 -18.18
C ALA A 16 -91.57 -38.50 -17.23
N ALA A 17 -92.21 -37.82 -16.27
CA ALA A 17 -91.52 -37.01 -15.28
C ALA A 17 -90.57 -37.85 -14.40
N ILE A 18 -91.01 -39.05 -13.98
CA ILE A 18 -90.16 -39.98 -13.22
C ILE A 18 -88.94 -40.40 -14.06
N LEU A 19 -89.13 -40.75 -15.33
CA LEU A 19 -88.02 -41.11 -16.22
C LEU A 19 -87.03 -39.96 -16.41
N VAL A 20 -87.51 -38.72 -16.53
CA VAL A 20 -86.66 -37.53 -16.62
C VAL A 20 -85.86 -37.32 -15.34
N VAL A 21 -86.48 -37.46 -14.17
CA VAL A 21 -85.78 -37.34 -12.87
C VAL A 21 -84.72 -38.42 -12.73
N PHE A 22 -85.03 -39.67 -13.03
CA PHE A 22 -84.03 -40.76 -13.01
C PHE A 22 -82.90 -40.52 -14.02
N GLY A 23 -83.23 -40.06 -15.23
CA GLY A 23 -82.25 -39.67 -16.24
C GLY A 23 -81.34 -38.54 -15.76
N PHE A 24 -81.89 -37.53 -15.08
CA PHE A 24 -81.14 -36.42 -14.52
C PHE A 24 -80.23 -36.85 -13.37
N VAL A 25 -80.72 -37.66 -12.43
CA VAL A 25 -79.92 -38.20 -11.32
C VAL A 25 -78.81 -39.10 -11.84
N TYR A 26 -79.10 -39.97 -12.82
CA TYR A 26 -78.09 -40.82 -13.46
C TYR A 26 -77.03 -39.99 -14.18
N TRP A 27 -77.45 -38.96 -14.93
CA TRP A 27 -76.54 -38.06 -15.62
C TRP A 27 -75.65 -37.27 -14.65
N LEU A 28 -76.22 -36.72 -13.57
CA LEU A 28 -75.49 -35.95 -12.53
C LEU A 28 -74.46 -36.83 -11.81
N ASN A 29 -74.85 -38.06 -11.49
CA ASN A 29 -73.94 -39.02 -10.88
C ASN A 29 -72.79 -39.38 -11.86
N ASN A 30 -73.08 -39.52 -13.15
CA ASN A 30 -72.07 -39.86 -14.15
C ASN A 30 -71.17 -38.68 -14.58
N THR A 31 -71.63 -37.43 -14.51
CA THR A 31 -70.83 -36.23 -14.84
C THR A 31 -69.92 -35.78 -13.69
N GLY A 32 -70.21 -36.19 -12.46
CA GLY A 32 -69.37 -35.98 -11.28
C GLY A 32 -68.16 -36.91 -11.18
N GLY A 33 -67.35 -37.02 -12.24
CA GLY A 33 -65.99 -37.59 -12.18
C GLY A 33 -65.83 -38.93 -11.43
N ILE A 34 -66.72 -39.91 -11.63
CA ILE A 34 -66.62 -41.25 -11.03
C ILE A 34 -65.65 -42.13 -11.86
N GLY A 35 -64.42 -41.66 -12.02
CA GLY A 35 -63.31 -42.55 -12.40
C GLY A 35 -62.85 -43.35 -11.19
N PRO A 36 -62.16 -44.50 -11.35
CA PRO A 36 -61.48 -45.15 -10.24
C PRO A 36 -60.56 -44.13 -9.55
N ARG A 37 -60.68 -43.99 -8.22
CA ARG A 37 -59.88 -43.07 -7.42
C ARG A 37 -58.95 -43.84 -6.49
N ALA A 38 -57.74 -43.33 -6.33
CA ALA A 38 -56.77 -43.83 -5.38
C ALA A 38 -56.70 -42.89 -4.17
N THR A 39 -56.64 -43.46 -2.98
CA THR A 39 -56.57 -42.73 -1.72
C THR A 39 -55.15 -42.73 -1.18
N TYR A 40 -54.61 -41.56 -0.85
CA TYR A 40 -53.27 -41.40 -0.28
C TYR A 40 -53.34 -40.64 1.05
N ARG A 41 -52.39 -40.92 1.95
CA ARG A 41 -52.23 -40.19 3.20
C ARG A 41 -51.00 -39.29 3.11
N VAL A 42 -51.18 -38.00 3.36
CA VAL A 42 -50.13 -36.99 3.35
C VAL A 42 -49.86 -36.54 4.78
N GLN A 43 -48.59 -36.47 5.17
CA GLN A 43 -48.18 -35.99 6.48
C GLN A 43 -47.38 -34.69 6.36
N PHE A 44 -47.87 -33.63 7.03
CA PHE A 44 -47.21 -32.32 7.09
C PHE A 44 -46.45 -32.16 8.41
N GLN A 45 -45.16 -31.81 8.32
CA GLN A 45 -44.27 -31.61 9.48
C GLN A 45 -44.36 -30.21 10.12
N GLY A 46 -45.51 -29.55 9.98
CA GLY A 46 -45.74 -28.19 10.48
C GLY A 46 -47.21 -27.81 10.37
N PRO A 47 -47.59 -26.60 10.86
CA PRO A 47 -48.97 -26.12 10.74
C PRO A 47 -49.36 -25.95 9.27
N VAL A 48 -50.61 -26.30 8.95
CA VAL A 48 -51.24 -26.08 7.63
C VAL A 48 -52.42 -25.10 7.77
N PRO A 49 -52.17 -23.79 7.83
CA PRO A 49 -53.20 -22.81 8.14
C PRO A 49 -54.26 -22.77 7.03
N GLY A 50 -55.53 -22.94 7.39
CA GLY A 50 -56.67 -22.76 6.49
C GLY A 50 -56.97 -23.92 5.54
N LEU A 51 -56.22 -25.03 5.60
CA LEU A 51 -56.53 -26.23 4.81
C LEU A 51 -57.81 -26.87 5.36
N LEU A 52 -58.76 -27.17 4.46
CA LEU A 52 -60.08 -27.71 4.81
C LEU A 52 -60.36 -29.00 4.02
N VAL A 53 -61.29 -29.81 4.54
CA VAL A 53 -61.86 -30.93 3.79
C VAL A 53 -62.58 -30.38 2.55
N GLY A 54 -62.35 -30.98 1.39
CA GLY A 54 -62.79 -30.51 0.08
C GLY A 54 -61.77 -29.60 -0.63
N ALA A 55 -60.65 -29.23 0.01
CA ALA A 55 -59.60 -28.47 -0.65
C ALA A 55 -59.07 -29.21 -1.89
N GLY A 56 -58.78 -28.47 -2.95
CA GLY A 56 -58.27 -29.03 -4.19
C GLY A 56 -56.90 -29.69 -4.00
N VAL A 57 -56.68 -30.80 -4.69
CA VAL A 57 -55.37 -31.43 -4.84
C VAL A 57 -54.92 -31.23 -6.27
N LEU A 58 -53.77 -30.60 -6.45
CA LEU A 58 -53.17 -30.29 -7.74
C LEU A 58 -51.94 -31.16 -7.93
N PHE A 59 -51.69 -31.58 -9.16
CA PHE A 59 -50.45 -32.21 -9.57
C PHE A 59 -49.82 -31.34 -10.64
N ASN A 60 -48.63 -30.79 -10.38
CA ASN A 60 -47.96 -29.81 -11.25
C ASN A 60 -48.93 -28.68 -11.73
N GLY A 61 -49.78 -28.19 -10.82
CA GLY A 61 -50.76 -27.13 -11.12
C GLY A 61 -52.08 -27.58 -11.77
N ILE A 62 -52.27 -28.86 -12.07
CA ILE A 62 -53.53 -29.40 -12.62
C ILE A 62 -54.36 -30.02 -11.51
N ARG A 63 -55.64 -29.67 -11.38
CA ARG A 63 -56.52 -30.27 -10.36
C ARG A 63 -56.78 -31.75 -10.68
N VAL A 64 -56.32 -32.63 -9.80
CA VAL A 64 -56.40 -34.10 -9.94
C VAL A 64 -57.23 -34.77 -8.86
N GLY A 65 -57.59 -34.04 -7.80
CA GLY A 65 -58.29 -34.61 -6.66
C GLY A 65 -58.74 -33.59 -5.63
N GLU A 66 -59.06 -34.10 -4.45
CA GLU A 66 -59.49 -33.30 -3.29
C GLU A 66 -59.09 -33.97 -1.97
N VAL A 67 -59.02 -33.16 -0.92
CA VAL A 67 -58.81 -33.61 0.47
C VAL A 67 -60.13 -34.17 1.00
N THR A 68 -60.16 -35.45 1.37
CA THR A 68 -61.37 -36.10 1.90
C THR A 68 -61.41 -36.12 3.42
N GLU A 69 -60.26 -36.09 4.08
CA GLU A 69 -60.16 -36.11 5.54
C GLU A 69 -58.96 -35.29 6.01
N LEU A 70 -59.09 -34.63 7.15
CA LEU A 70 -58.03 -33.85 7.77
C LEU A 70 -58.05 -34.10 9.28
N GLY A 71 -56.91 -34.51 9.83
CA GLY A 71 -56.76 -34.79 11.25
C GLY A 71 -55.32 -34.63 11.73
N LEU A 72 -55.11 -34.84 13.03
CA LEU A 72 -53.77 -34.89 13.61
C LEU A 72 -53.20 -36.30 13.47
N ALA A 73 -51.89 -36.41 13.22
CA ALA A 73 -51.24 -37.71 13.16
C ALA A 73 -51.28 -38.40 14.54
N PRO A 74 -51.73 -39.67 14.65
CA PRO A 74 -51.84 -40.37 15.93
C PRO A 74 -50.52 -40.47 16.69
N ASP A 75 -49.41 -40.57 15.95
CA ASP A 75 -48.07 -40.79 16.51
C ASP A 75 -47.40 -39.48 16.99
N ASN A 76 -47.80 -38.34 16.44
CA ASN A 76 -47.26 -37.04 16.83
C ASN A 76 -48.29 -35.91 16.57
N PRO A 77 -48.92 -35.36 17.64
CA PRO A 77 -49.92 -34.30 17.52
C PRO A 77 -49.40 -32.99 16.89
N ARG A 78 -48.07 -32.83 16.73
CA ARG A 78 -47.48 -31.68 16.03
C ARG A 78 -47.52 -31.80 14.51
N PHE A 79 -47.85 -33.00 13.98
CA PHE A 79 -47.96 -33.27 12.56
C PHE A 79 -49.43 -33.41 12.14
N VAL A 80 -49.75 -32.87 10.97
CA VAL A 80 -51.11 -32.92 10.41
C VAL A 80 -51.15 -34.00 9.34
N SER A 81 -52.14 -34.90 9.43
CA SER A 81 -52.39 -35.96 8.46
C SER A 81 -53.62 -35.61 7.63
N ALA A 82 -53.43 -35.47 6.32
CA ALA A 82 -54.50 -35.24 5.36
C ALA A 82 -54.68 -36.47 4.47
N THR A 83 -55.90 -36.97 4.34
CA THR A 83 -56.23 -38.02 3.37
C THR A 83 -56.74 -37.37 2.09
N ILE A 84 -56.13 -37.71 0.97
CA ILE A 84 -56.47 -37.17 -0.35
C ILE A 84 -57.01 -38.27 -1.27
N SER A 85 -57.99 -37.90 -2.09
CA SER A 85 -58.57 -38.75 -3.12
C SER A 85 -58.21 -38.19 -4.49
N VAL A 86 -57.43 -38.96 -5.25
CA VAL A 86 -56.85 -38.54 -6.54
C VAL A 86 -57.31 -39.49 -7.65
N ALA A 87 -57.51 -38.98 -8.86
CA ALA A 87 -57.84 -39.81 -10.01
C ALA A 87 -56.76 -40.90 -10.24
N SER A 88 -57.15 -42.15 -10.51
CA SER A 88 -56.18 -43.25 -10.69
C SER A 88 -55.29 -43.10 -11.92
N ALA A 89 -55.66 -42.22 -12.86
CA ALA A 89 -54.84 -41.87 -14.02
C ALA A 89 -53.66 -40.95 -13.66
N THR A 90 -53.64 -40.37 -12.46
CA THR A 90 -52.57 -39.46 -12.02
C THR A 90 -51.35 -40.28 -11.60
N PRO A 91 -50.15 -40.00 -12.16
CA PRO A 91 -48.94 -40.74 -11.87
C PRO A 91 -48.32 -40.32 -10.52
N VAL A 92 -49.00 -40.62 -9.42
CA VAL A 92 -48.47 -40.41 -8.06
C VAL A 92 -47.49 -41.54 -7.74
N ARG A 93 -46.27 -41.16 -7.36
CA ARG A 93 -45.14 -42.07 -7.07
C ARG A 93 -44.54 -41.79 -5.69
N ALA A 94 -43.64 -42.67 -5.25
CA ALA A 94 -43.02 -42.56 -3.94
C ALA A 94 -42.14 -41.34 -3.72
N ASP A 95 -41.59 -40.81 -4.80
CA ASP A 95 -40.79 -39.59 -4.83
C ASP A 95 -41.64 -38.35 -5.14
N THR A 96 -42.97 -38.46 -5.14
CA THR A 96 -43.85 -37.29 -5.32
C THR A 96 -43.72 -36.39 -4.10
N LYS A 97 -43.24 -35.17 -4.31
CA LYS A 97 -43.14 -34.18 -3.26
C LYS A 97 -44.50 -33.57 -3.02
N VAL A 98 -44.80 -33.27 -1.76
CA VAL A 98 -46.07 -32.68 -1.36
C VAL A 98 -45.82 -31.37 -0.63
N GLY A 99 -46.53 -30.33 -1.05
CA GLY A 99 -46.52 -29.02 -0.42
C GLY A 99 -47.90 -28.41 -0.33
N LEU A 100 -47.99 -27.30 0.38
CA LEU A 100 -49.17 -26.45 0.42
C LEU A 100 -48.92 -25.27 -0.52
N ASP A 101 -49.81 -25.08 -1.49
CA ASP A 101 -49.82 -23.91 -2.35
C ASP A 101 -51.06 -23.05 -2.06
N PHE A 102 -51.02 -21.77 -2.38
CA PHE A 102 -52.10 -20.82 -2.09
C PHE A 102 -52.60 -20.22 -3.39
N GLN A 103 -53.81 -20.59 -3.80
CA GLN A 103 -54.39 -20.12 -5.05
C GLN A 103 -55.21 -18.82 -4.88
N GLY A 104 -55.05 -17.94 -5.85
CA GLY A 104 -55.82 -16.70 -5.98
C GLY A 104 -55.45 -15.61 -4.98
N LEU A 105 -56.10 -14.45 -5.11
CA LEU A 105 -55.84 -13.26 -4.28
C LEU A 105 -56.28 -13.44 -2.83
N THR A 106 -57.25 -14.33 -2.59
CA THR A 106 -57.74 -14.69 -1.25
C THR A 106 -56.86 -15.73 -0.55
N GLY A 107 -55.88 -16.31 -1.25
CA GLY A 107 -54.90 -17.24 -0.69
C GLY A 107 -55.54 -18.50 -0.13
N VAL A 108 -56.43 -19.14 -0.86
CA VAL A 108 -57.04 -20.40 -0.42
C VAL A 108 -56.00 -21.52 -0.54
N PRO A 109 -55.70 -22.25 0.54
CA PRO A 109 -54.71 -23.32 0.50
C PRO A 109 -55.21 -24.53 -0.28
N VAL A 110 -54.33 -25.08 -1.09
CA VAL A 110 -54.53 -26.30 -1.86
C VAL A 110 -53.32 -27.22 -1.67
N VAL A 111 -53.53 -28.53 -1.80
CA VAL A 111 -52.43 -29.49 -1.72
C VAL A 111 -51.79 -29.57 -3.10
N ALA A 112 -50.50 -29.23 -3.20
CA ALA A 112 -49.72 -29.36 -4.42
C ALA A 112 -48.86 -30.62 -4.37
N LEU A 113 -49.00 -31.46 -5.39
CA LEU A 113 -48.20 -32.63 -5.66
C LEU A 113 -47.24 -32.28 -6.80
N GLU A 114 -45.96 -32.50 -6.60
CA GLU A 114 -44.93 -32.32 -7.62
C GLU A 114 -44.34 -33.67 -8.00
N GLY A 115 -44.44 -34.01 -9.28
CA GLY A 115 -44.00 -35.31 -9.79
C GLY A 115 -42.49 -35.51 -9.70
N GLY A 116 -42.08 -36.67 -9.20
CA GLY A 116 -40.67 -37.09 -9.18
C GLY A 116 -40.21 -37.76 -10.49
N THR A 117 -39.02 -38.36 -10.46
CA THR A 117 -38.38 -39.02 -11.61
C THR A 117 -39.09 -40.32 -12.03
N ILE A 118 -39.02 -40.66 -13.33
CA ILE A 118 -39.91 -41.63 -14.02
C ILE A 118 -39.78 -43.12 -13.55
N ALA A 119 -38.94 -43.44 -12.56
CA ALA A 119 -38.53 -44.81 -12.24
C ALA A 119 -39.06 -45.37 -10.90
N ALA A 120 -40.39 -45.53 -10.72
CA ALA A 120 -40.93 -46.29 -9.58
C ALA A 120 -42.30 -46.93 -9.89
N ARG A 121 -42.50 -48.21 -9.55
CA ARG A 121 -43.76 -48.94 -9.83
C ARG A 121 -44.94 -48.39 -9.03
N PRO A 122 -46.16 -48.25 -9.61
CA PRO A 122 -47.35 -47.88 -8.86
C PRO A 122 -47.89 -49.08 -8.07
N GLY A 123 -48.13 -48.92 -6.77
CA GLY A 123 -48.93 -49.86 -5.99
C GLY A 123 -48.41 -50.19 -4.59
N GLU A 124 -48.79 -49.37 -3.62
CA GLU A 124 -49.11 -49.68 -2.22
C GLU A 124 -49.51 -48.35 -1.53
N PRO A 125 -50.31 -48.34 -0.43
CA PRO A 125 -50.76 -47.11 0.22
C PRO A 125 -49.57 -46.39 0.84
N LEU A 126 -49.00 -45.45 0.08
CA LEU A 126 -47.77 -44.78 0.44
C LEU A 126 -48.07 -43.48 1.17
N ILE A 127 -47.44 -43.30 2.33
CA ILE A 127 -47.47 -42.05 3.07
C ILE A 127 -46.54 -41.06 2.37
N LEU A 128 -47.08 -39.94 1.89
CA LEU A 128 -46.29 -38.87 1.31
C LEU A 128 -45.90 -37.88 2.41
N ILE A 129 -44.60 -37.58 2.52
CA ILE A 129 -44.05 -36.69 3.57
C ILE A 129 -43.74 -35.33 2.94
N ALA A 130 -44.30 -34.26 3.51
CA ALA A 130 -44.01 -32.89 3.08
C ALA A 130 -42.65 -32.39 3.62
N GLU A 131 -41.93 -31.58 2.83
CA GLU A 131 -40.65 -30.98 3.22
C GLU A 131 -40.80 -29.93 4.35
N ALA A 132 -39.73 -29.70 5.11
CA ALA A 132 -39.72 -28.71 6.18
C ALA A 132 -39.96 -27.30 5.63
N GLY A 133 -40.99 -26.61 6.13
CA GLY A 133 -41.39 -25.27 5.66
C GLY A 133 -42.49 -25.26 4.59
N ALA A 134 -42.91 -26.42 4.07
CA ALA A 134 -43.90 -26.54 3.00
C ALA A 134 -45.33 -26.08 3.38
N GLY A 135 -45.58 -25.72 4.64
CA GLY A 135 -46.84 -25.13 5.11
C GLY A 135 -46.76 -23.63 5.44
N GLN A 136 -45.61 -22.98 5.25
CA GLN A 136 -45.41 -21.57 5.59
C GLN A 136 -45.81 -20.65 4.44
N SER A 137 -46.48 -19.54 4.77
CA SER A 137 -46.81 -18.49 3.78
C SER A 137 -45.65 -17.50 3.58
N MET A 138 -45.52 -16.96 2.37
CA MET A 138 -44.50 -15.97 1.99
C MET A 138 -44.48 -14.75 2.94
N THR A 139 -45.66 -14.28 3.35
CA THR A 139 -45.82 -13.14 4.27
C THR A 139 -45.23 -13.40 5.65
N GLN A 140 -45.26 -14.66 6.11
CA GLN A 140 -44.71 -15.04 7.39
C GLN A 140 -43.18 -15.08 7.35
N ALA A 141 -42.61 -15.66 6.29
CA ALA A 141 -41.17 -15.64 6.05
C ALA A 141 -40.62 -14.21 5.95
N ALA A 142 -41.34 -13.28 5.31
CA ALA A 142 -40.95 -11.88 5.20
C ALA A 142 -40.91 -11.15 6.55
N ARG A 143 -41.91 -11.38 7.42
CA ARG A 143 -41.94 -10.76 8.77
C ARG A 143 -40.81 -11.25 9.67
N ASP A 144 -40.46 -12.53 9.56
CA ASP A 144 -39.36 -13.09 10.35
C ASP A 144 -38.00 -12.63 9.84
N ALA A 145 -37.86 -12.38 8.53
CA ALA A 145 -36.68 -11.72 7.97
C ALA A 145 -36.51 -10.29 8.49
N LEU A 146 -37.58 -9.49 8.52
CA LEU A 146 -37.55 -8.11 9.03
C LEU A 146 -37.08 -8.03 10.49
N ARG A 147 -37.61 -8.89 11.37
CA ARG A 147 -37.18 -8.92 12.78
C ARG A 147 -35.71 -9.28 12.97
N ARG A 148 -35.15 -10.10 12.08
CA ARG A 148 -33.72 -10.42 12.11
C ARG A 148 -32.85 -9.23 11.71
N VAL A 149 -33.33 -8.35 10.83
CA VAL A 149 -32.59 -7.13 10.45
C VAL A 149 -32.50 -6.17 11.63
N ASP A 150 -33.59 -5.96 12.37
CA ASP A 150 -33.60 -5.07 13.54
C ASP A 150 -32.62 -5.54 14.62
N SER A 151 -32.59 -6.84 14.92
CA SER A 151 -31.63 -7.42 15.87
C SER A 151 -30.17 -7.26 15.43
N VAL A 152 -29.87 -7.46 14.14
CA VAL A 152 -28.50 -7.30 13.62
C VAL A 152 -28.06 -5.84 13.69
N LEU A 153 -28.95 -4.88 13.49
CA LEU A 153 -28.63 -3.46 13.58
C LEU A 153 -28.38 -3.02 15.02
N GLU A 154 -29.15 -3.54 15.98
CA GLU A 154 -29.00 -3.21 17.40
C GLU A 154 -27.71 -3.80 17.99
N ASP A 155 -27.36 -5.05 17.65
CA ASP A 155 -26.16 -5.74 18.14
C ASP A 155 -24.85 -5.16 17.57
N ASN A 156 -24.87 -4.56 16.37
CA ASN A 156 -23.69 -4.00 15.72
C ASN A 156 -23.45 -2.50 15.99
N ALA A 157 -24.38 -1.80 16.63
CA ALA A 157 -24.29 -0.36 16.87
C ALA A 157 -23.14 0.04 17.82
N GLY A 158 -22.86 -0.77 18.85
CA GLY A 158 -21.79 -0.53 19.82
C GLY A 158 -20.38 -0.61 19.19
N PRO A 159 -19.98 -1.77 18.63
CA PRO A 159 -18.66 -1.96 18.02
C PRO A 159 -18.35 -0.96 16.88
N LEU A 160 -19.37 -0.57 16.10
CA LEU A 160 -19.21 0.42 15.05
C LEU A 160 -18.90 1.82 15.61
N LYS A 161 -19.58 2.21 16.69
CA LYS A 161 -19.33 3.49 17.37
C LYS A 161 -17.93 3.55 17.98
N ASP A 162 -17.47 2.45 18.58
CA ASP A 162 -16.12 2.35 19.14
C ASP A 162 -15.05 2.43 18.05
N THR A 163 -15.29 1.81 16.90
CA THR A 163 -14.39 1.89 15.73
C THR A 163 -14.25 3.33 15.24
N ILE A 164 -15.36 4.07 15.15
CA ILE A 164 -15.35 5.49 14.74
C ILE A 164 -14.61 6.36 15.77
N ALA A 165 -14.81 6.11 17.07
CA ALA A 165 -14.12 6.82 18.14
C ALA A 165 -12.61 6.55 18.14
N ASN A 166 -12.21 5.30 17.92
CA ASN A 166 -10.81 4.90 17.79
C ASN A 166 -10.18 5.52 16.54
N PHE A 167 -10.90 5.54 15.41
CA PHE A 167 -10.42 6.17 14.18
C PHE A 167 -10.21 7.67 14.35
N LYS A 168 -11.11 8.37 15.06
CA LYS A 168 -10.94 9.79 15.41
C LYS A 168 -9.73 10.00 16.31
N THR A 169 -9.57 9.18 17.34
CA THR A 169 -8.43 9.26 18.28
C THR A 169 -7.10 9.04 17.56
N PHE A 170 -7.05 8.05 16.67
CA PHE A 170 -5.89 7.76 15.82
C PHE A 170 -5.60 8.92 14.87
N SER A 171 -6.62 9.44 14.18
CA SER A 171 -6.48 10.58 13.26
C SER A 171 -6.02 11.85 13.98
N ASP A 172 -6.56 12.14 15.16
CA ASP A 172 -6.11 13.25 16.00
C ASP A 172 -4.66 13.03 16.49
N GLY A 173 -4.29 11.78 16.79
CA GLY A 173 -2.92 11.38 17.12
C GLY A 173 -1.95 11.59 15.95
N LEU A 174 -2.37 11.25 14.73
CA LEU A 174 -1.58 11.45 13.52
C LEU A 174 -1.44 12.94 13.19
N ALA A 175 -2.52 13.71 13.27
CA ALA A 175 -2.49 15.16 13.04
C ALA A 175 -1.57 15.88 14.05
N ARG A 176 -1.59 15.48 15.33
CA ARG A 176 -0.68 16.03 16.36
C ARG A 176 0.78 15.65 16.15
N ASN A 177 1.05 14.51 15.50
CA ASN A 177 2.41 14.02 15.28
C ASN A 177 2.91 14.22 13.84
N ALA A 178 2.13 14.82 12.95
CA ALA A 178 2.50 15.08 11.57
C ALA A 178 3.85 15.80 11.46
N GLY A 179 4.05 16.87 12.26
CA GLY A 179 5.34 17.57 12.28
C GLY A 179 6.52 16.76 12.82
N LYS A 180 6.29 15.73 13.66
CA LYS A 180 7.34 14.80 14.10
C LYS A 180 7.66 13.77 13.03
N LEU A 181 6.65 13.33 12.26
CA LEU A 181 6.84 12.43 11.13
C LEU A 181 7.62 13.13 10.00
N ASP A 182 7.34 14.39 9.74
CA ASP A 182 8.14 15.22 8.81
C ASP A 182 9.60 15.31 9.27
N GLY A 183 9.85 15.46 10.58
CA GLY A 183 11.20 15.45 11.15
C GLY A 183 11.92 14.10 11.02
N ILE A 184 11.21 12.98 11.13
CA ILE A 184 11.76 11.64 10.94
C ILE A 184 12.09 11.40 9.46
N VAL A 185 11.21 11.81 8.55
CA VAL A 185 11.43 11.70 7.09
C VAL A 185 12.59 12.58 6.66
N ALA A 186 12.66 13.83 7.12
CA ALA A 186 13.78 14.74 6.85
C ALA A 186 15.10 14.22 7.45
N GLY A 187 15.06 13.63 8.65
CA GLY A 187 16.21 12.97 9.27
C GLY A 187 16.69 11.77 8.46
N LEU A 188 15.76 10.97 7.92
CA LEU A 188 16.05 9.81 7.09
C LEU A 188 16.60 10.23 5.72
N GLU A 189 16.02 11.24 5.05
CA GLU A 189 16.54 11.82 3.80
C GLU A 189 17.97 12.35 3.95
N LYS A 190 18.27 12.97 5.10
CA LYS A 190 19.62 13.44 5.42
C LYS A 190 20.60 12.29 5.68
N MET A 191 20.16 11.19 6.25
CA MET A 191 20.99 9.99 6.47
C MET A 191 21.18 9.15 5.20
N THR A 192 20.19 9.10 4.31
CA THR A 192 20.24 8.32 3.06
C THR A 192 20.78 9.11 1.86
N GLY A 193 21.27 10.34 2.08
CA GLY A 193 21.87 11.16 1.03
C GLY A 193 20.88 11.68 -0.01
N GLY A 194 19.59 11.76 0.34
CA GLY A 194 18.49 12.18 -0.55
C GLY A 194 18.28 13.69 -0.66
N GLY A 195 19.10 14.51 0.00
CA GLY A 195 19.13 15.95 -0.26
C GLY A 195 19.84 16.27 -1.58
N ALA A 196 19.49 17.39 -2.21
CA ALA A 196 20.31 17.94 -3.29
C ALA A 196 21.78 17.96 -2.82
N PRO A 197 22.75 17.47 -3.61
CA PRO A 197 24.14 17.41 -3.18
C PRO A 197 24.53 18.80 -2.71
N ALA A 198 24.92 18.91 -1.45
CA ALA A 198 25.32 20.18 -0.89
C ALA A 198 26.40 20.77 -1.80
N GLN A 199 26.16 22.01 -2.24
CA GLN A 199 27.03 22.65 -3.23
C GLN A 199 28.36 22.95 -2.55
N LYS A 200 29.35 22.11 -2.85
CA LYS A 200 30.74 22.33 -2.43
C LYS A 200 31.21 23.70 -2.92
N ILE A 201 31.76 24.49 -2.01
CA ILE A 201 32.30 25.82 -2.29
C ILE A 201 33.81 25.69 -2.43
N THR A 202 34.31 26.02 -3.61
CA THR A 202 35.73 25.97 -3.93
C THR A 202 36.41 27.29 -3.61
N TYR A 203 37.52 27.22 -2.89
CA TYR A 203 38.40 28.33 -2.53
C TYR A 203 39.80 28.09 -3.09
N ASP A 204 40.51 29.17 -3.39
CA ASP A 204 41.87 29.12 -3.92
C ASP A 204 42.83 29.84 -2.97
N LEU A 205 44.11 29.47 -3.04
CA LEU A 205 45.19 30.17 -2.35
C LEU A 205 45.75 31.21 -3.31
N ARG A 206 46.10 32.40 -2.82
CA ARG A 206 46.63 33.47 -3.66
C ARG A 206 48.14 33.58 -3.54
N ALA A 207 48.80 33.66 -4.70
CA ALA A 207 50.20 34.06 -4.76
C ALA A 207 50.34 35.57 -4.44
N PRO A 208 51.34 35.98 -3.65
CA PRO A 208 51.64 37.39 -3.43
C PRO A 208 51.95 38.10 -4.76
N GLN A 209 51.30 39.23 -5.02
CA GLN A 209 51.56 40.05 -6.22
C GLN A 209 52.84 40.88 -6.10
N ASP A 210 53.21 41.28 -4.89
CA ASP A 210 54.43 42.01 -4.61
C ASP A 210 55.24 41.26 -3.54
N LEU A 211 56.41 40.77 -3.92
CA LEU A 211 57.34 40.11 -3.02
C LEU A 211 58.26 41.11 -2.30
N GLY A 212 58.21 42.39 -2.66
CA GLY A 212 59.14 43.43 -2.23
C GLY A 212 60.52 43.27 -2.86
N PRO A 213 61.58 43.86 -2.26
CA PRO A 213 62.94 43.78 -2.79
C PRO A 213 63.52 42.38 -2.57
N VAL A 214 63.16 41.46 -3.44
CA VAL A 214 63.84 40.18 -3.61
C VAL A 214 65.00 40.39 -4.60
N GLY A 215 66.12 39.68 -4.43
CA GLY A 215 67.33 39.86 -5.25
C GLY A 215 67.11 39.67 -6.76
N LYS A 216 68.19 39.72 -7.56
CA LYS A 216 68.15 39.54 -9.02
C LYS A 216 67.45 38.22 -9.43
N ALA A 217 66.98 38.12 -10.67
CA ALA A 217 66.38 36.92 -11.23
C ALA A 217 67.22 35.64 -11.04
N LEU A 218 66.58 34.47 -11.11
CA LEU A 218 67.25 33.17 -11.06
C LEU A 218 68.32 33.07 -12.15
N SER A 219 69.52 32.64 -11.76
CA SER A 219 70.68 32.61 -12.67
C SER A 219 70.82 31.28 -13.44
N ALA A 220 70.12 30.24 -12.99
CA ALA A 220 70.14 28.89 -13.56
C ALA A 220 68.73 28.29 -13.63
N SER A 221 68.56 27.24 -14.43
CA SER A 221 67.25 26.60 -14.59
C SER A 221 66.83 25.85 -13.31
N LEU A 222 65.62 26.13 -12.82
CA LEU A 222 65.05 25.51 -11.62
C LEU A 222 63.75 24.78 -11.97
N ALA A 223 63.61 23.55 -11.48
CA ALA A 223 62.32 22.86 -11.50
C ALA A 223 61.72 22.77 -10.09
N ILE A 224 60.39 22.88 -10.01
CA ILE A 224 59.63 22.60 -8.79
C ILE A 224 58.79 21.36 -9.03
N PRO A 225 59.21 20.16 -8.56
CA PRO A 225 58.37 18.97 -8.56
C PRO A 225 57.12 19.14 -7.68
N GLU A 226 56.15 18.24 -7.81
CA GLU A 226 54.99 18.23 -6.90
C GLU A 226 55.48 18.05 -5.44
N PRO A 227 55.07 18.92 -4.50
CA PRO A 227 55.42 18.81 -3.10
C PRO A 227 55.01 17.45 -2.51
N THR A 228 55.86 16.91 -1.65
CA THR A 228 55.56 15.70 -0.89
C THR A 228 54.81 16.06 0.40
N ALA A 229 53.89 15.21 0.85
CA ALA A 229 53.17 15.41 2.11
C ALA A 229 52.62 14.08 2.64
N VAL A 230 52.32 14.01 3.94
CA VAL A 230 51.59 12.86 4.52
C VAL A 230 50.18 12.77 3.96
N ALA A 231 49.58 11.56 3.96
CA ALA A 231 48.28 11.29 3.33
C ALA A 231 47.16 12.26 3.77
N MET A 232 47.15 12.69 5.04
CA MET A 232 46.17 13.65 5.54
C MET A 232 46.25 15.01 4.83
N LEU A 233 47.44 15.44 4.44
CA LEU A 233 47.69 16.69 3.71
C LEU A 233 47.46 16.55 2.20
N GLN A 234 47.33 15.33 1.67
CA GLN A 234 46.99 15.10 0.27
C GLN A 234 45.48 15.22 0.03
N THR A 235 44.91 16.35 0.43
CA THR A 235 43.45 16.59 0.42
C THR A 235 43.11 17.95 -0.15
N GLN A 236 41.86 18.11 -0.58
CA GLN A 236 41.24 19.40 -0.89
C GLN A 236 40.51 19.99 0.33
N ARG A 237 40.42 19.29 1.46
CA ARG A 237 39.64 19.77 2.61
C ARG A 237 40.44 20.72 3.48
N MET A 238 39.75 21.62 4.17
CA MET A 238 40.36 22.37 5.26
C MET A 238 40.71 21.42 6.42
N LEU A 239 41.95 21.48 6.88
CA LEU A 239 42.45 20.68 7.99
C LEU A 239 42.52 21.49 9.27
N PHE A 240 42.33 20.82 10.40
CA PHE A 240 42.32 21.45 11.71
C PHE A 240 43.10 20.62 12.73
N SER A 241 43.56 21.28 13.79
CA SER A 241 44.17 20.63 14.96
C SER A 241 43.75 21.36 16.25
N PRO A 242 43.05 20.69 17.19
CA PRO A 242 42.32 19.42 16.99
C PRO A 242 41.20 19.59 15.95
N VAL A 243 40.56 18.50 15.52
CA VAL A 243 39.41 18.54 14.60
C VAL A 243 38.21 19.15 15.34
N PRO A 244 37.72 20.34 14.95
CA PRO A 244 36.67 21.01 15.69
C PRO A 244 35.31 20.69 15.07
N ASP A 245 34.24 20.75 15.87
CA ASP A 245 32.86 20.65 15.39
C ASP A 245 32.36 22.06 15.00
N ILE A 246 32.94 22.63 13.94
CA ILE A 246 32.62 23.98 13.47
C ILE A 246 31.78 23.90 12.19
N PRO A 247 30.53 24.40 12.21
CA PRO A 247 29.70 24.45 11.01
C PRO A 247 30.31 25.39 9.96
N GLY A 248 30.11 25.07 8.68
CA GLY A 248 30.54 25.90 7.55
C GLY A 248 31.75 25.37 6.76
N PHE A 249 32.52 24.43 7.31
CA PHE A 249 33.64 23.79 6.59
C PHE A 249 33.28 22.45 5.94
N ALA A 250 32.04 21.96 6.12
CA ALA A 250 31.56 20.74 5.49
C ALA A 250 31.59 20.82 3.96
N GLU A 251 31.22 21.98 3.42
CA GLU A 251 31.17 22.26 1.98
C GLU A 251 32.47 22.87 1.44
N PHE A 252 33.44 23.17 2.30
CA PHE A 252 34.69 23.81 1.91
C PHE A 252 35.57 22.83 1.11
N LEU A 253 36.05 23.27 -0.05
CA LEU A 253 37.13 22.65 -0.78
C LEU A 253 38.16 23.69 -1.24
N TRP A 254 39.43 23.33 -1.17
CA TRP A 254 40.49 23.95 -1.94
C TRP A 254 40.36 23.59 -3.42
N ALA A 255 40.80 24.50 -4.30
CA ALA A 255 40.73 24.35 -5.75
C ALA A 255 41.47 23.12 -6.28
N ASP A 256 42.51 22.69 -5.57
CA ASP A 256 43.20 21.43 -5.79
C ASP A 256 43.70 20.87 -4.45
N SER A 257 44.27 19.66 -4.47
CA SER A 257 44.98 19.10 -3.34
C SER A 257 46.06 20.06 -2.84
N ILE A 258 46.24 20.15 -1.51
CA ILE A 258 47.19 21.08 -0.90
C ILE A 258 48.59 21.03 -1.56
N PRO A 259 49.19 19.86 -1.89
CA PRO A 259 50.48 19.83 -2.59
C PRO A 259 50.48 20.54 -3.94
N LYS A 260 49.50 20.25 -4.79
CA LYS A 260 49.37 20.87 -6.12
C LYS A 260 49.08 22.36 -6.03
N LEU A 261 48.23 22.74 -5.07
CA LEU A 261 47.91 24.14 -4.80
C LEU A 261 49.16 24.93 -4.38
N VAL A 262 49.93 24.41 -3.43
CA VAL A 262 51.19 25.02 -2.98
C VAL A 262 52.20 25.11 -4.11
N GLN A 263 52.32 24.06 -4.93
CA GLN A 263 53.20 24.07 -6.11
C GLN A 263 52.83 25.20 -7.08
N ALA A 264 51.56 25.25 -7.49
CA ALA A 264 51.06 26.23 -8.44
C ALA A 264 51.30 27.65 -7.93
N ARG A 265 50.92 27.94 -6.68
CA ARG A 265 51.07 29.29 -6.12
C ARG A 265 52.51 29.68 -5.83
N LEU A 266 53.40 28.72 -5.61
CA LEU A 266 54.84 29.01 -5.53
C LEU A 266 55.41 29.35 -6.90
N ILE A 267 55.06 28.61 -7.96
CA ILE A 267 55.46 28.92 -9.32
C ILE A 267 54.95 30.32 -9.70
N ASP A 268 53.66 30.61 -9.48
CA ASP A 268 53.09 31.95 -9.71
C ASP A 268 53.84 33.04 -8.94
N SER A 269 54.31 32.74 -7.71
CA SER A 269 55.09 33.70 -6.92
C SER A 269 56.44 34.01 -7.58
N PHE A 270 57.11 33.03 -8.18
CA PHE A 270 58.33 33.26 -8.95
C PHE A 270 58.04 33.98 -10.28
N GLU A 271 56.94 33.64 -10.95
CA GLU A 271 56.51 34.35 -12.18
C GLU A 271 56.21 35.83 -11.91
N ASN A 272 55.60 36.15 -10.77
CA ASN A 272 55.37 37.53 -10.35
C ASN A 272 56.68 38.31 -10.10
N LEU A 273 57.80 37.63 -9.82
CA LEU A 273 59.13 38.25 -9.76
C LEU A 273 59.72 38.44 -11.15
N ASP A 274 59.80 37.36 -11.94
CA ASP A 274 60.30 37.35 -13.31
C ASP A 274 59.80 36.13 -14.08
N ILE A 275 58.81 36.35 -14.96
CA ILE A 275 58.19 35.32 -15.80
C ILE A 275 59.23 34.58 -16.67
N ALA A 276 60.27 35.27 -17.16
CA ALA A 276 61.20 34.68 -18.12
C ALA A 276 62.14 33.63 -17.51
N HIS A 277 62.41 33.74 -16.20
CA HIS A 277 63.31 32.85 -15.47
C HIS A 277 62.59 32.06 -14.37
N ALA A 278 61.26 32.11 -14.34
CA ALA A 278 60.47 31.40 -13.35
C ALA A 278 60.70 29.89 -13.42
N PRO A 279 60.69 29.18 -12.29
CA PRO A 279 60.80 27.74 -12.26
C PRO A 279 59.63 27.07 -12.97
N LEU A 280 59.93 25.97 -13.67
CA LEU A 280 58.91 25.19 -14.36
C LEU A 280 58.59 23.89 -13.63
N ARG A 281 57.47 23.26 -14.00
CA ARG A 281 57.17 21.90 -13.54
C ARG A 281 58.15 20.93 -14.18
N THR A 282 58.46 19.84 -13.49
CA THR A 282 59.35 18.79 -14.01
C THR A 282 58.83 18.13 -15.30
N THR A 283 57.53 18.25 -15.61
CA THR A 283 56.96 17.77 -16.87
C THR A 283 57.24 18.67 -18.06
N ASP A 284 57.41 19.97 -17.79
CA ASP A 284 57.53 21.01 -18.81
C ASP A 284 59.00 21.30 -19.11
N LEU A 285 59.90 20.86 -18.22
CA LEU A 285 61.34 20.94 -18.36
C LEU A 285 61.94 19.55 -18.53
N GLY A 286 63.00 19.43 -19.34
CA GLY A 286 63.83 18.23 -19.38
C GLY A 286 64.69 18.09 -18.12
N GLN A 287 66.00 18.22 -18.26
CA GLN A 287 66.93 18.19 -17.12
C GLN A 287 67.21 19.61 -16.63
N ALA A 288 66.67 19.99 -15.47
CA ALA A 288 66.98 21.25 -14.79
C ALA A 288 68.37 21.22 -14.15
N ASP A 289 69.02 22.38 -14.01
CA ASP A 289 70.28 22.52 -13.26
C ASP A 289 70.06 22.22 -11.77
N TYR A 290 68.92 22.68 -11.25
CA TYR A 290 68.51 22.51 -9.86
C TYR A 290 67.04 22.10 -9.73
N GLN A 291 66.70 21.45 -8.63
CA GLN A 291 65.32 21.19 -8.23
C GLN A 291 65.04 21.70 -6.81
N LEU A 292 63.89 22.34 -6.62
CA LEU A 292 63.38 22.77 -5.33
C LEU A 292 62.40 21.72 -4.79
N LEU A 293 62.89 20.82 -3.94
CA LEU A 293 62.09 19.77 -3.31
C LEU A 293 61.40 20.32 -2.06
N ILE A 294 60.08 20.12 -1.96
CA ILE A 294 59.25 20.62 -0.85
C ILE A 294 58.57 19.44 -0.16
N ASP A 295 58.62 19.42 1.16
CA ASP A 295 57.89 18.50 2.05
C ASP A 295 56.98 19.34 2.96
N ILE A 296 55.66 19.19 2.79
CA ILE A 296 54.65 19.94 3.53
C ILE A 296 54.49 19.30 4.91
N ARG A 297 54.94 20.02 5.94
CA ARG A 297 54.87 19.59 7.35
C ARG A 297 53.57 20.03 8.00
N ARG A 298 53.08 21.21 7.67
CA ARG A 298 51.87 21.82 8.23
C ARG A 298 51.11 22.59 7.16
N PHE A 299 49.80 22.37 7.11
CA PHE A 299 48.85 23.18 6.36
C PHE A 299 47.46 22.99 7.00
N ARG A 300 47.16 23.77 8.04
CA ARG A 300 45.99 23.55 8.89
C ARG A 300 45.62 24.79 9.70
N ILE A 301 44.43 24.79 10.29
CA ILE A 301 44.02 25.75 11.32
C ILE A 301 44.28 25.11 12.69
N ALA A 302 45.12 25.73 13.51
CA ALA A 302 45.17 25.42 14.94
C ALA A 302 43.97 26.11 15.60
N ALA A 303 43.01 25.33 16.11
CA ALA A 303 41.73 25.83 16.58
C ALA A 303 41.71 26.16 18.09
N GLU A 304 42.60 25.55 18.87
CA GLU A 304 42.69 25.77 20.31
C GLU A 304 43.51 27.03 20.67
N GLY A 305 43.08 27.72 21.72
CA GLY A 305 43.72 28.94 22.20
C GLY A 305 43.40 30.13 21.28
N GLU A 306 44.43 30.69 20.64
CA GLU A 306 44.29 31.75 19.65
C GLU A 306 44.29 31.13 18.25
N PRO A 307 43.14 31.12 17.54
CA PRO A 307 43.03 30.45 16.26
C PRO A 307 44.03 31.00 15.25
N ARG A 308 44.73 30.11 14.55
CA ARG A 308 45.74 30.50 13.55
C ARG A 308 45.80 29.53 12.37
N ALA A 309 45.99 30.07 11.17
CA ALA A 309 46.39 29.30 10.00
C ALA A 309 47.89 29.03 10.10
N GLU A 310 48.32 27.79 9.95
CA GLU A 310 49.71 27.37 10.03
C GLU A 310 50.16 26.73 8.71
N ILE A 311 51.22 27.27 8.13
CA ILE A 311 51.94 26.68 7.00
C ILE A 311 53.38 26.41 7.43
N GLY A 312 53.85 25.19 7.22
CA GLY A 312 55.21 24.78 7.53
C GLY A 312 55.75 23.88 6.43
N LEU A 313 56.87 24.29 5.82
CA LEU A 313 57.48 23.62 4.67
C LEU A 313 58.94 23.30 4.97
N SER A 314 59.36 22.06 4.70
CA SER A 314 60.76 21.67 4.66
C SER A 314 61.22 21.67 3.20
N VAL A 315 62.19 22.51 2.87
CA VAL A 315 62.59 22.77 1.50
C VAL A 315 64.06 22.43 1.31
N ARG A 316 64.39 21.80 0.17
CA ARG A 316 65.75 21.40 -0.21
C ARG A 316 65.98 21.79 -1.65
N ILE A 317 67.13 22.39 -1.94
CA ILE A 317 67.61 22.58 -3.31
C ILE A 317 68.62 21.47 -3.60
N VAL A 318 68.41 20.75 -4.69
CA VAL A 318 69.31 19.70 -5.16
C VAL A 318 69.86 20.06 -6.53
N ASP A 319 71.11 19.72 -6.81
CA ASP A 319 71.68 19.83 -8.15
C ASP A 319 71.20 18.69 -9.07
N LYS A 320 71.56 18.76 -10.35
CA LYS A 320 71.27 17.72 -11.35
C LYS A 320 71.78 16.30 -11.02
N ASN A 321 72.68 16.15 -10.05
CA ASN A 321 73.20 14.86 -9.58
C ASN A 321 72.45 14.36 -8.31
N GLY A 322 71.47 15.12 -7.83
CA GLY A 322 70.73 14.83 -6.60
C GLY A 322 71.46 15.24 -5.32
N LYS A 323 72.56 15.99 -5.41
CA LYS A 323 73.27 16.49 -4.22
C LYS A 323 72.51 17.68 -3.64
N VAL A 324 72.20 17.62 -2.35
CA VAL A 324 71.60 18.76 -1.62
C VAL A 324 72.62 19.89 -1.53
N ILE A 325 72.30 21.04 -2.10
CA ILE A 325 73.14 22.25 -2.03
C ILE A 325 72.73 23.14 -0.86
N ALA A 326 71.44 23.17 -0.53
CA ALA A 326 70.89 23.99 0.52
C ALA A 326 69.59 23.37 1.06
N SER A 327 69.30 23.59 2.33
CA SER A 327 68.07 23.13 2.97
C SER A 327 67.58 24.14 3.99
N ARG A 328 66.26 24.30 4.11
CA ARG A 328 65.65 25.24 5.04
C ARG A 328 64.29 24.74 5.52
N LEU A 329 63.95 25.05 6.76
CA LEU A 329 62.59 24.94 7.28
C LEU A 329 61.99 26.35 7.29
N VAL A 330 60.82 26.52 6.68
CA VAL A 330 60.14 27.80 6.59
C VAL A 330 58.73 27.64 7.14
N GLU A 331 58.37 28.49 8.09
CA GLU A 331 57.10 28.41 8.80
C GLU A 331 56.49 29.80 8.95
N ALA A 332 55.19 29.88 8.71
CA ALA A 332 54.42 31.10 8.89
C ALA A 332 53.06 30.74 9.48
N SER A 333 52.59 31.61 10.35
CA SER A 333 51.23 31.54 10.87
C SER A 333 50.55 32.90 10.79
N GLU A 334 49.26 32.92 10.57
CA GLU A 334 48.42 34.12 10.63
C GLU A 334 47.27 33.89 11.61
N LYS A 335 46.97 34.90 12.42
CA LYS A 335 45.87 34.82 13.39
C LYS A 335 44.53 34.88 12.66
N LEU A 336 43.55 34.13 13.15
CA LEU A 336 42.15 34.28 12.77
C LEU A 336 41.37 34.92 13.91
N ASP A 337 40.65 36.00 13.61
CA ASP A 337 39.68 36.58 14.55
C ASP A 337 38.43 35.69 14.68
N LYS A 338 38.05 35.01 13.59
CA LYS A 338 36.94 34.07 13.53
C LYS A 338 37.30 32.88 12.65
N ILE A 339 36.91 31.68 13.08
CA ILE A 339 37.08 30.45 12.31
C ILE A 339 35.90 30.31 11.34
N GLU A 340 36.01 30.97 10.20
CA GLU A 340 35.05 30.89 9.09
C GLU A 340 35.79 30.75 7.75
N PRO A 341 35.18 30.16 6.71
CA PRO A 341 35.84 29.88 5.42
C PRO A 341 36.61 31.06 4.82
N THR A 342 35.97 32.23 4.70
CA THR A 342 36.58 33.40 4.07
C THR A 342 37.75 33.96 4.89
N ALA A 343 37.61 34.05 6.21
CA ALA A 343 38.68 34.51 7.10
C ALA A 343 39.86 33.52 7.12
N ALA A 344 39.56 32.22 7.08
CA ALA A 344 40.59 31.18 6.98
C ALA A 344 41.41 31.32 5.70
N VAL A 345 40.76 31.47 4.54
CA VAL A 345 41.46 31.63 3.26
C VAL A 345 42.34 32.89 3.28
N ALA A 346 41.84 34.01 3.79
CA ALA A 346 42.64 35.23 3.93
C ALA A 346 43.86 35.04 4.85
N ALA A 347 43.72 34.28 5.94
CA ALA A 347 44.82 33.95 6.83
C ALA A 347 45.87 33.03 6.15
N PHE A 348 45.42 32.05 5.36
CA PHE A 348 46.31 31.21 4.55
C PHE A 348 47.03 32.02 3.46
N ASP A 349 46.35 32.95 2.78
CA ASP A 349 46.95 33.86 1.79
C ASP A 349 48.06 34.69 2.44
N ALA A 350 47.83 35.26 3.61
CA ALA A 350 48.82 36.07 4.33
C ALA A 350 50.02 35.22 4.82
N ALA A 351 49.75 34.04 5.39
CA ALA A 351 50.81 33.13 5.80
C ALA A 351 51.64 32.65 4.60
N PHE A 352 50.98 32.26 3.50
CA PHE A 352 51.63 31.82 2.27
C PHE A 352 52.46 32.93 1.64
N GLY A 353 51.95 34.17 1.60
CA GLY A 353 52.72 35.32 1.08
C GLY A 353 54.06 35.51 1.79
N ARG A 354 54.10 35.31 3.12
CA ARG A 354 55.35 35.34 3.89
C ARG A 354 56.29 34.18 3.53
N ILE A 355 55.75 32.96 3.42
CA ILE A 355 56.50 31.77 3.00
C ILE A 355 57.09 31.97 1.60
N ALA A 356 56.28 32.40 0.63
CA ALA A 356 56.68 32.63 -0.75
C ALA A 356 57.79 33.69 -0.82
N LYS A 357 57.64 34.83 -0.13
CA LYS A 357 58.67 35.86 -0.08
C LYS A 357 60.00 35.35 0.48
N GLU A 358 59.97 34.61 1.57
CA GLU A 358 61.19 34.02 2.15
C GLU A 358 61.82 32.98 1.22
N LEU A 359 61.01 32.08 0.65
CA LEU A 359 61.49 31.00 -0.20
C LEU A 359 62.04 31.50 -1.53
N VAL A 360 61.34 32.41 -2.21
CA VAL A 360 61.81 32.99 -3.48
C VAL A 360 63.15 33.71 -3.25
N GLY A 361 63.24 34.55 -2.21
CA GLY A 361 64.49 35.26 -1.91
C GLY A 361 65.64 34.35 -1.50
N TRP A 362 65.37 33.31 -0.71
CA TRP A 362 66.37 32.31 -0.35
C TRP A 362 66.83 31.49 -1.55
N THR A 363 65.92 31.10 -2.45
CA THR A 363 66.22 30.30 -3.63
C THR A 363 67.07 31.08 -4.62
N VAL A 364 66.71 32.34 -4.88
CA VAL A 364 67.49 33.26 -5.72
C VAL A 364 68.93 33.45 -5.22
N GLN A 365 69.13 33.46 -3.89
CA GLN A 365 70.47 33.60 -3.32
C GLN A 365 71.30 32.30 -3.39
N ALA A 366 70.63 31.16 -3.47
CA ALA A 366 71.26 29.85 -3.41
C ALA A 366 71.64 29.27 -4.78
N VAL A 367 71.05 29.79 -5.88
CA VAL A 367 71.10 29.19 -7.23
C VAL A 367 71.69 30.11 -8.28
#